data_AF-A0A3M0ZUL7-F1
#
_entry.id   AF-A0A3M0ZUL7-F1
#
_cell.length_a   1.000
_cell.length_b   1.000
_cell.length_c   1.000
_cell.angle_alpha   90.00
_cell.angle_beta   90.00
_cell.angle_gamma   90.00
#
_symmetry.space_group_name_H-M   'P 1'
#
loop_
_entity.id
_entity.type
_entity.pdbx_description
1 polymer ?
#
loop_
_entity_poly.entity_id
_entity_poly.type
_entity_poly.pdbx_seq_one_letter_code
_entity_poly.pdbx_strand_id
1 'polypeptide(L)'
;MTKTPHLYLVDGSGYIFRAYHALPPMTRSDGTPVNAVFGFSNMLFKLLKDVNEGEAPTHLAVVFDAARRTFRNDLYADYKANRPKAPEDLVPQFPL
;
A
#
# COMPACT_ATOMS: atom_id res chain seq x y z
N MET A 1 -34.97 -1.28 -3.92
CA MET A 1 -34.03 -0.20 -4.30
C MET A 1 -32.71 -0.84 -4.68
N THR A 2 -32.20 -0.59 -5.88
CA THR A 2 -30.88 -1.06 -6.30
C THR A 2 -29.83 -0.26 -5.54
N LYS A 3 -28.98 -0.95 -4.77
CA LYS A 3 -27.89 -0.31 -4.01
C LYS A 3 -26.96 0.43 -4.98
N THR A 4 -26.73 1.72 -4.74
CA THR A 4 -25.80 2.52 -5.56
C THR A 4 -24.40 1.90 -5.47
N PRO A 5 -23.75 1.61 -6.61
CA PRO A 5 -22.38 1.11 -6.59
C PRO A 5 -21.44 2.13 -5.95
N HIS A 6 -20.68 1.68 -4.96
CA HIS A 6 -19.65 2.45 -4.27
C HIS A 6 -18.30 1.73 -4.37
N LEU A 7 -17.29 2.43 -4.88
CA LEU A 7 -15.93 1.95 -5.12
C LEU A 7 -14.94 2.65 -4.20
N TYR A 8 -14.15 1.86 -3.46
CA TYR A 8 -13.02 2.36 -2.67
C TYR A 8 -11.71 2.13 -3.41
N LEU A 9 -10.89 3.18 -3.49
CA LEU A 9 -9.56 3.14 -4.08
C LEU A 9 -8.52 3.40 -3.00
N VAL A 10 -7.62 2.44 -2.78
CA VAL A 10 -6.56 2.52 -1.78
C VAL A 10 -5.22 2.71 -2.47
N ASP A 11 -4.43 3.70 -2.06
CA ASP A 11 -3.02 3.82 -2.44
C ASP A 11 -2.20 2.75 -1.70
N GLY A 12 -1.91 1.65 -2.39
CA GLY A 12 -1.19 0.52 -1.84
C GLY A 12 0.26 0.84 -1.52
N SER A 13 0.95 1.57 -2.41
CA SER A 13 2.33 1.96 -2.22
C SER A 13 2.49 2.85 -0.99
N GLY A 14 1.64 3.87 -0.84
CA GLY A 14 1.64 4.72 0.35
C GLY A 14 1.34 3.97 1.64
N TYR A 15 0.36 3.05 1.61
CA TYR A 15 0.01 2.25 2.80
C TYR A 15 1.12 1.29 3.22
N ILE A 16 1.81 0.64 2.28
CA ILE A 16 2.94 -0.25 2.60
C ILE A 16 4.06 0.52 3.30
N PHE A 17 4.45 1.70 2.79
CA PHE A 17 5.46 2.54 3.44
C PHE A 17 5.03 3.00 4.83
N ARG A 18 3.75 3.36 5.01
CA ARG A 18 3.20 3.71 6.33
C ARG A 18 3.27 2.52 7.29
N ALA A 19 2.88 1.33 6.84
CA ALA A 19 2.92 0.11 7.64
C ALA A 19 4.35 -0.25 8.06
N TYR A 20 5.30 -0.17 7.13
CA TYR A 20 6.72 -0.41 7.38
C TYR A 20 7.27 0.48 8.50
N HIS A 21 6.98 1.78 8.48
CA HIS A 21 7.48 2.71 9.50
C HIS A 21 6.68 2.70 10.81
N ALA A 22 5.43 2.22 10.81
CA ALA A 22 4.59 2.21 12.00
C ALA A 22 4.87 1.05 12.95
N LEU A 23 5.41 -0.06 12.44
CA LEU A 23 5.60 -1.29 13.20
C LEU A 23 7.09 -1.60 13.41
N PRO A 24 7.47 -2.17 14.56
CA PRO A 24 8.83 -2.64 14.77
C PRO A 24 9.20 -3.76 13.77
N PRO A 25 10.50 -4.03 13.55
CA PRO A 25 10.93 -5.16 12.75
C PRO A 25 10.30 -6.47 13.25
N MET A 26 9.71 -7.22 12.32
CA MET A 26 9.10 -8.53 12.59
C MET A 26 9.58 -9.48 11.51
N THR A 27 9.92 -10.70 11.91
CA THR A 27 10.53 -11.68 11.01
C THR A 27 9.81 -13.01 11.16
N ARG A 28 9.53 -13.67 10.03
CA ARG A 28 9.03 -15.04 10.00
C ARG A 28 10.16 -16.03 10.36
N SER A 29 9.81 -17.28 10.66
CA SER A 29 10.77 -18.38 10.92
C SER A 29 11.82 -18.61 9.83
N ASP A 30 11.56 -18.19 8.59
CA ASP A 30 12.50 -18.29 7.47
C ASP A 30 13.45 -17.09 7.34
N GLY A 31 13.38 -16.12 8.25
CA GLY A 31 14.21 -14.92 8.22
C GLY A 31 13.64 -13.76 7.39
N THR A 32 12.49 -13.94 6.74
CA THR A 32 11.88 -12.88 5.92
C THR A 32 11.22 -11.80 6.81
N PRO A 33 11.54 -10.51 6.65
CA PRO A 33 10.81 -9.42 7.30
C PRO A 33 9.34 -9.42 6.87
N VAL A 34 8.42 -9.11 7.78
CA VAL A 34 6.96 -9.16 7.51
C VAL A 34 6.17 -8.02 8.16
N ASN A 35 6.85 -7.04 8.77
CA ASN A 35 6.20 -5.92 9.46
C ASN A 35 5.31 -5.08 8.53
N ALA A 36 5.75 -4.81 7.29
CA ALA A 36 4.99 -4.03 6.34
C ALA A 36 3.76 -4.79 5.83
N VAL A 37 3.90 -6.09 5.52
CA VAL A 37 2.77 -6.94 5.10
C VAL A 37 1.71 -7.04 6.19
N PHE A 38 2.15 -7.28 7.43
CA PHE A 38 1.26 -7.36 8.59
C PHE A 38 0.53 -6.05 8.84
N GLY A 39 1.25 -4.93 8.86
CA GLY A 39 0.64 -3.61 9.05
C GLY A 39 -0.31 -3.23 7.94
N PHE A 40 0.06 -3.47 6.67
CA PHE A 40 -0.77 -3.21 5.50
C PHE A 40 -2.08 -4.00 5.57
N SER A 41 -1.99 -5.30 5.88
CA SER A 41 -3.15 -6.19 5.99
C SER A 41 -4.10 -5.74 7.10
N ASN A 42 -3.56 -5.38 8.26
CA ASN A 42 -4.37 -4.86 9.38
C ASN A 42 -5.04 -3.53 9.06
N MET A 43 -4.34 -2.61 8.38
CA MET A 43 -4.91 -1.34 7.94
C MET A 43 -6.06 -1.56 6.95
N LEU A 44 -5.89 -2.48 5.99
CA LEU A 44 -6.94 -2.81 5.02
C LEU A 44 -8.13 -3.50 5.69
N PHE A 45 -7.88 -4.43 6.61
CA PHE A 45 -8.93 -5.10 7.37
C PHE A 45 -9.72 -4.12 8.22
N LYS A 46 -9.03 -3.18 8.89
CA LYS A 46 -9.68 -2.11 9.63
C LYS A 46 -10.55 -1.24 8.72
N LEU A 47 -10.03 -0.80 7.58
CA LEU A 47 -10.81 -0.03 6.59
C LEU A 47 -12.08 -0.79 6.21
N LEU A 48 -11.96 -2.08 5.85
CA LEU A 48 -13.11 -2.92 5.47
C LEU A 48 -14.14 -3.06 6.60
N LYS A 49 -13.69 -3.19 7.84
CA LYS A 49 -14.57 -3.26 9.00
C LYS A 49 -15.32 -1.93 9.19
N ASP A 50 -14.59 -0.82 9.21
CA ASP A 50 -15.14 0.52 9.45
C ASP A 50 -16.17 0.89 8.36
N VAL A 51 -15.93 0.54 7.09
CA VAL A 51 -16.87 0.82 5.98
C VAL A 51 -18.08 -0.13 5.96
N ASN A 52 -17.95 -1.34 6.48
CA ASN A 52 -19.06 -2.31 6.56
C ASN A 52 -20.07 -1.95 7.66
N GLU A 53 -19.67 -1.22 8.69
CA GLU A 53 -20.58 -0.71 9.73
C GLU A 53 -21.49 0.43 9.23
N GLY A 54 -21.19 1.02 8.05
CA GLY A 54 -22.01 2.01 7.36
C GLY A 54 -22.57 1.51 6.03
N GLU A 55 -22.33 2.26 4.94
CA GLU A 55 -22.63 1.78 3.58
C GLU A 55 -21.53 0.83 3.10
N ALA A 56 -21.78 -0.48 3.23
CA ALA A 56 -20.84 -1.49 2.79
C ALA A 56 -20.44 -1.30 1.31
N PRO A 57 -19.13 -1.32 0.98
CA PRO A 57 -18.63 -1.11 -0.38
C PRO A 57 -19.16 -2.18 -1.32
N THR A 58 -19.37 -1.79 -2.57
CA THR A 58 -19.66 -2.77 -3.64
C THR A 58 -18.38 -3.26 -4.31
N HIS A 59 -17.34 -2.43 -4.30
CA HIS A 59 -16.05 -2.69 -4.94
C HIS A 59 -14.92 -2.08 -4.11
N LEU A 60 -13.76 -2.72 -4.11
CA LEU A 60 -12.52 -2.19 -3.55
C LEU A 60 -11.36 -2.53 -4.50
N ALA A 61 -10.48 -1.56 -4.73
CA ALA A 61 -9.25 -1.76 -5.49
C ALA A 61 -8.07 -1.13 -4.76
N VAL A 62 -6.95 -1.85 -4.74
CA VAL A 62 -5.65 -1.35 -4.27
C VAL A 62 -4.83 -0.98 -5.51
N VAL A 63 -4.33 0.25 -5.53
CA VAL A 63 -3.58 0.80 -6.65
C VAL A 63 -2.11 0.89 -6.26
N PHE A 64 -1.24 0.34 -7.11
CA PHE A 64 0.20 0.38 -6.92
C PHE A 64 0.86 1.30 -7.96
N ASP A 65 1.88 2.03 -7.52
CA ASP A 65 2.67 2.87 -8.41
C ASP A 65 3.43 2.00 -9.42
N ALA A 66 3.16 2.20 -10.72
CA ALA A 66 3.96 1.59 -11.77
C ALA A 66 5.25 2.38 -11.98
N ALA A 67 6.40 1.70 -11.95
CA ALA A 67 7.73 2.28 -12.16
C ALA A 67 7.99 2.59 -13.65
N ARG A 68 7.11 3.37 -14.30
CA ARG A 68 7.25 3.77 -15.70
C ARG A 68 7.67 5.23 -15.80
N ARG A 69 8.53 5.55 -16.78
CA ARG A 69 8.79 6.95 -17.18
C ARG A 69 7.45 7.59 -17.54
N THR A 70 7.13 8.69 -16.87
CA THR A 70 5.91 9.47 -17.11
C THR A 70 6.25 10.79 -17.78
N PHE A 71 5.25 11.47 -18.34
CA PHE A 71 5.42 12.84 -18.87
C PHE A 71 6.07 13.80 -17.85
N ARG A 72 5.91 13.54 -16.54
CA ARG A 72 6.53 14.36 -15.48
C ARG A 72 8.05 14.27 -15.49
N ASN A 73 8.61 13.12 -15.91
CA ASN A 73 10.05 12.95 -16.08
C ASN A 73 10.58 13.75 -17.28
N ASP A 74 9.75 13.96 -18.31
CA ASP A 74 10.13 14.74 -19.49
C ASP A 74 10.03 16.25 -19.22
N LEU A 75 9.08 16.66 -18.37
CA LEU A 75 8.92 18.05 -17.93
C LEU A 75 10.00 18.47 -16.92
N TYR A 76 10.44 17.54 -16.06
CA TYR A 76 11.42 17.82 -15.01
C TYR A 76 12.30 16.60 -14.74
N ALA A 77 13.59 16.74 -15.10
CA ALA A 77 14.56 15.65 -15.01
C ALA A 77 14.78 15.16 -13.57
N ASP A 78 14.73 16.05 -12.58
CA ASP A 78 14.95 15.70 -11.17
C ASP A 78 13.66 15.27 -10.45
N TYR A 79 12.58 14.96 -11.19
CA TYR A 79 11.35 14.47 -10.60
C TYR A 79 11.59 13.15 -9.85
N LYS A 80 11.31 13.15 -8.53
CA LYS A 80 11.58 12.05 -7.59
C LYS A 80 13.07 11.66 -7.44
N ALA A 81 14.02 12.45 -7.95
CA ALA A 81 15.45 12.15 -7.85
C ALA A 81 15.95 12.02 -6.39
N ASN A 82 15.35 12.79 -5.48
CA ASN A 82 15.69 12.77 -4.05
C ASN A 82 15.00 11.65 -3.26
N ARG A 83 14.21 10.77 -3.89
CA ARG A 83 13.59 9.66 -3.15
C ARG A 83 14.64 8.60 -2.86
N PRO A 84 14.89 8.25 -1.59
CA PRO A 84 15.76 7.13 -1.28
C PRO A 84 15.18 5.85 -1.86
N LYS A 85 16.05 4.88 -2.14
CA LYS A 85 15.62 3.54 -2.53
C LYS A 85 14.77 2.95 -1.40
N ALA A 86 13.86 2.05 -1.77
CA ALA A 86 13.13 1.27 -0.77
C ALA A 86 14.14 0.56 0.16
N PRO A 87 13.90 0.54 1.48
CA PRO A 87 14.75 -0.16 2.44
C PRO A 87 14.95 -1.63 2.06
N GLU A 88 16.16 -2.17 2.31
CA GLU A 88 16.53 -3.53 1.90
C GLU A 88 15.67 -4.61 2.55
N ASP A 89 15.14 -4.36 3.75
CA ASP A 89 14.22 -5.22 4.49
C ASP A 89 12.75 -5.05 4.09
N LEU A 90 12.42 -3.99 3.35
CA LEU A 90 11.09 -3.79 2.76
C LEU A 90 10.96 -4.51 1.40
N VAL A 91 12.02 -4.54 0.59
CA VAL A 91 11.96 -5.13 -0.76
C VAL A 91 11.48 -6.59 -0.79
N PRO A 92 11.93 -7.49 0.11
CA PRO A 92 11.45 -8.88 0.17
C PRO A 92 9.97 -9.03 0.52
N GLN A 93 9.32 -7.97 1.00
CA GLN A 93 7.91 -7.98 1.40
C GLN A 93 6.95 -7.68 0.26
N PHE A 94 7.40 -7.06 -0.84
CA PHE A 94 6.53 -6.74 -1.98
C PHE A 94 5.91 -7.95 -2.72
N PRO A 95 6.58 -9.12 -2.87
CA PRO A 95 5.97 -10.28 -3.51
C PRO A 95 5.12 -11.16 -2.59
N LEU A 96 5.04 -10.84 -1.28
CA LEU A 96 4.25 -11.57 -0.29
C LEU A 96 2.77 -11.16 -0.33
#